data_AF-A0A2T0A9P1-F1
#
_entry.id   AF-A0A2T0A9P1-F1
#
_cell.length_a   1.000
_cell.length_b   1.000
_cell.length_c   1.000
_cell.angle_alpha   90.00
_cell.angle_beta   90.00
_cell.angle_gamma   90.00
#
_symmetry.space_group_name_H-M   'P 1'
#
loop_
_entity.id
_entity.type
_entity.pdbx_description
1 polymer ?
#
loop_
_entity_poly.entity_id
_entity_poly.type
_entity_poly.pdbx_seq_one_letter_code
_entity_poly.pdbx_strand_id
1 'polypeptide(L)'
;EVGVFATRNFKKGEVVNLRGGIADLTEEEDDEMRDSGGRRDFSVLWSERKNCFCLLLGPARFVNHDCRNNVEFQLVGANMTFKVLEDIKKDEEIFTHYGEHYFEKDNAACLCATCEQ
;
A
#
# COMPACT_ATOMS: atom_id res chain seq x y z
N GLU A 1 1.53 -4.47 -16.66
CA GLU A 1 1.27 -4.01 -15.29
C GLU A 1 2.39 -4.50 -14.38
N VAL A 2 2.77 -3.71 -13.36
CA VAL A 2 3.78 -4.10 -12.37
C VAL A 2 3.04 -4.54 -11.12
N GLY A 3 3.44 -5.66 -10.54
CA GLY A 3 2.84 -6.21 -9.32
C GLY A 3 3.85 -7.02 -8.52
N VAL A 4 3.48 -7.34 -7.29
CA VAL A 4 4.32 -8.10 -6.36
C VAL A 4 3.72 -9.49 -6.15
N PHE A 5 4.46 -10.52 -6.55
CA PHE A 5 3.99 -11.90 -6.51
C PHE A 5 4.76 -12.71 -5.47
N ALA A 6 4.05 -13.59 -4.75
CA ALA A 6 4.62 -14.46 -3.75
C ALA A 6 5.54 -15.51 -4.40
N THR A 7 6.83 -15.55 -4.03
CA THR A 7 7.77 -16.56 -4.56
C THR A 7 7.72 -17.91 -3.84
N ARG A 8 6.92 -17.99 -2.76
CA ARG A 8 6.66 -19.16 -1.93
C ARG A 8 5.28 -19.07 -1.31
N ASN A 9 4.84 -20.15 -0.69
CA ASN A 9 3.66 -20.11 0.17
C ASN A 9 3.95 -19.30 1.45
N PHE A 10 2.98 -18.50 1.87
CA PHE A 10 2.94 -17.82 3.17
C PHE A 10 1.73 -18.30 3.97
N LYS A 11 1.88 -18.32 5.29
CA LYS A 11 0.83 -18.59 6.26
C LYS A 11 0.33 -17.32 6.89
N LYS A 12 -0.95 -17.32 7.25
CA LYS A 12 -1.56 -16.25 8.03
C LYS A 12 -0.69 -15.90 9.25
N GLY A 13 -0.42 -14.61 9.43
CA GLY A 13 0.40 -14.05 10.50
C GLY A 13 1.89 -13.99 10.21
N GLU A 14 2.38 -14.57 9.11
CA GLU A 14 3.76 -14.36 8.68
C GLU A 14 4.01 -12.90 8.30
N VAL A 15 5.29 -12.49 8.40
CA VAL A 15 5.75 -11.20 7.90
C VAL A 15 6.41 -11.41 6.55
N VAL A 16 5.92 -10.72 5.53
CA VAL A 16 6.58 -10.68 4.22
C VAL A 16 7.82 -9.82 4.36
N ASN A 17 9.01 -10.35 4.04
CA ASN A 17 10.26 -9.59 4.09
C ASN A 17 10.40 -8.67 2.87
N LEU A 18 9.42 -7.79 2.68
CA LEU A 18 9.36 -6.77 1.63
C LEU A 18 9.25 -5.42 2.33
N ARG A 19 10.31 -4.62 2.25
CA ARG A 19 10.44 -3.39 3.04
C ARG A 19 10.32 -2.15 2.18
N GLY A 20 9.77 -1.09 2.78
CA GLY A 20 9.76 0.26 2.24
C GLY A 20 10.11 1.29 3.29
N GLY A 21 10.70 2.39 2.84
CA GLY A 21 10.85 3.58 3.65
C GLY A 21 9.53 4.33 3.71
N ILE A 22 9.24 4.96 4.83
CA ILE A 22 8.11 5.88 4.98
C ILE A 22 8.64 7.25 5.35
N ALA A 23 8.24 8.27 4.59
CA ALA A 23 8.54 9.66 4.90
C ALA A 23 7.22 10.40 5.13
N ASP A 24 7.14 11.17 6.20
CA ASP A 24 5.97 12.01 6.47
C ASP A 24 6.10 13.28 5.63
N LEU A 25 5.00 13.68 4.98
CA LEU A 25 4.93 14.91 4.21
C LEU A 25 4.38 16.02 5.09
N THR A 26 5.03 17.18 5.02
CA THR A 26 4.46 18.45 5.48
C THR A 26 3.31 18.89 4.57
N GLU A 27 2.49 19.83 5.01
CA GLU A 27 1.41 20.40 4.18
C GLU A 27 1.98 21.03 2.89
N GLU A 28 3.10 21.75 2.99
CA GLU A 28 3.77 22.36 1.84
C GLU A 28 4.25 21.31 0.83
N GLU A 29 4.88 20.23 1.30
CA GLU A 29 5.34 19.13 0.42
C GLU A 29 4.18 18.37 -0.23
N ASP A 30 3.06 18.18 0.48
CA ASP A 30 1.86 17.55 -0.08
C ASP A 30 1.23 18.42 -1.17
N ASP A 31 1.09 19.73 -0.92
CA ASP A 31 0.54 20.68 -1.90
C ASP A 31 1.41 20.76 -3.16
N GLU A 32 2.74 20.83 -3.02
CA GLU A 32 3.67 20.79 -4.15
C GLU A 32 3.56 19.49 -4.97
N MET A 33 3.39 18.34 -4.31
CA MET A 33 3.19 17.05 -5.00
C MET A 33 1.84 16.97 -5.73
N ARG A 34 0.81 17.66 -5.22
CA ARG A 34 -0.50 17.74 -5.89
C ARG A 34 -0.42 18.60 -7.13
N ASP A 35 0.19 19.78 -7.02
CA ASP A 35 0.26 20.76 -8.10
C ASP A 35 1.15 20.31 -9.27
N SER A 36 2.21 19.56 -8.96
CA SER A 36 3.10 18.99 -9.97
C SER A 36 2.53 17.74 -10.67
N GLY A 37 1.35 17.25 -10.26
CA GLY A 37 0.77 15.99 -10.75
C GLY A 37 1.44 14.72 -10.20
N GLY A 38 2.46 14.87 -9.36
CA GLY A 38 3.24 13.76 -8.79
C GLY A 38 2.44 12.82 -7.90
N ARG A 39 1.33 13.27 -7.31
CA ARG A 39 0.50 12.43 -6.42
C ARG A 39 -0.02 11.14 -7.07
N ARG A 40 -0.10 11.10 -8.41
CA ARG A 40 -0.51 9.90 -9.18
C ARG A 40 0.66 8.94 -9.48
N ASP A 41 1.89 9.46 -9.51
CA ASP A 41 3.11 8.69 -9.78
C ASP A 41 3.79 8.19 -8.50
N PHE A 42 3.43 8.78 -7.36
CA PHE A 42 3.97 8.45 -6.05
C PHE A 42 2.99 7.67 -5.18
N SER A 43 3.51 6.69 -4.43
CA SER A 43 2.74 5.88 -3.48
C SER A 43 2.49 6.68 -2.19
N VAL A 44 1.68 7.74 -2.28
CA VAL A 44 1.32 8.64 -1.17
C VAL A 44 0.09 8.11 -0.44
N LEU A 45 0.23 7.76 0.84
CA LEU A 45 -0.82 7.17 1.67
C LEU A 45 -1.22 8.14 2.79
N TRP A 46 -2.49 8.15 3.18
CA TRP A 46 -2.91 8.89 4.38
C TRP A 46 -2.62 8.07 5.65
N SER A 47 -1.98 8.69 6.65
CA SER A 47 -1.79 8.07 7.96
C SER A 47 -2.72 8.70 8.99
N GLU A 48 -3.77 7.99 9.38
CA GLU A 48 -4.69 8.45 10.44
C GLU A 48 -3.98 8.67 11.78
N ARG A 49 -3.01 7.80 12.11
CA ARG A 49 -2.25 7.89 13.36
C ARG A 49 -1.42 9.17 13.45
N LYS A 50 -0.83 9.60 12.33
CA LYS A 50 0.02 10.79 12.27
C LYS A 50 -0.74 12.04 11.82
N ASN A 51 -1.95 11.85 11.30
CA ASN A 51 -2.78 12.89 10.72
C ASN A 51 -2.04 13.67 9.61
N CYS A 52 -1.32 12.95 8.74
CA CYS A 52 -0.59 13.51 7.60
C CYS A 52 -0.50 12.50 6.44
N PHE A 53 -0.14 13.00 5.26
CA PHE A 53 0.24 12.15 4.14
C PHE A 53 1.65 11.61 4.33
N CYS A 54 1.85 10.36 3.91
CA CYS A 54 3.13 9.68 3.99
C CYS A 54 3.52 9.14 2.61
N LEU A 55 4.76 9.39 2.20
CA LEU A 55 5.35 8.83 1.00
C LEU A 55 5.92 7.44 1.29
N LEU A 56 5.42 6.42 0.58
CA LEU A 56 5.96 5.07 0.60
C LEU A 56 7.03 4.90 -0.49
N LEU A 57 8.21 4.48 -0.07
CA LEU A 57 9.39 4.34 -0.92
C LEU A 57 9.92 2.91 -0.94
N GLY A 58 10.75 2.59 -1.94
CA GLY A 58 11.40 1.28 -2.06
C GLY A 58 10.45 0.18 -2.56
N PRO A 59 10.86 -1.10 -2.48
CA PRO A 59 10.14 -2.21 -3.10
C PRO A 59 8.68 -2.37 -2.65
N ALA A 60 8.36 -2.05 -1.40
CA ALA A 60 6.99 -2.11 -0.88
C ALA A 60 5.99 -1.24 -1.65
N ARG A 61 6.47 -0.19 -2.35
CA ARG A 61 5.62 0.74 -3.10
C ARG A 61 4.92 0.12 -4.31
N PHE A 62 5.36 -1.06 -4.74
CA PHE A 62 4.81 -1.81 -5.88
C PHE A 62 3.72 -2.81 -5.48
N VAL A 63 3.43 -2.95 -4.18
CA VAL A 63 2.31 -3.78 -3.71
C VAL A 63 1.03 -3.07 -4.06
N ASN A 64 0.23 -3.67 -4.94
CA ASN A 64 -1.01 -3.08 -5.44
C ASN A 64 -2.12 -3.06 -4.38
N HIS A 65 -3.14 -2.25 -4.65
CA HIS A 65 -4.34 -2.20 -3.84
C HIS A 65 -5.35 -3.27 -4.27
N ASP A 66 -5.96 -3.92 -3.30
CA ASP A 66 -7.26 -4.56 -3.48
C ASP A 66 -8.14 -4.31 -2.24
N CYS A 67 -9.44 -4.06 -2.44
CA CYS A 67 -10.40 -3.88 -1.35
C CYS A 67 -10.54 -5.14 -0.48
N ARG A 68 -10.22 -6.32 -1.03
CA ARG A 68 -10.02 -7.58 -0.34
C ARG A 68 -8.54 -7.97 -0.36
N ASN A 69 -7.75 -7.22 0.39
CA ASN A 69 -6.30 -7.42 0.50
C ASN A 69 -5.92 -8.67 1.31
N ASN A 70 -4.81 -9.31 0.94
CA ASN A 70 -4.26 -10.48 1.64
C ASN A 70 -3.11 -10.14 2.60
N VAL A 71 -2.63 -8.89 2.61
CA VAL A 71 -1.66 -8.39 3.59
C VAL A 71 -2.01 -7.00 4.14
N GLU A 72 -1.65 -6.73 5.39
CA GLU A 72 -1.77 -5.41 6.03
C GLU A 72 -0.40 -4.76 6.25
N PHE A 73 -0.37 -3.43 6.25
CA PHE A 73 0.83 -2.67 6.62
C PHE A 73 1.25 -2.97 8.05
N GLN A 74 2.54 -3.22 8.24
CA GLN A 74 3.16 -3.43 9.54
C GLN A 74 4.43 -2.60 9.65
N LEU A 75 4.55 -1.82 10.72
CA LEU A 75 5.76 -1.06 11.01
C LEU A 75 6.74 -1.93 11.80
N VAL A 76 7.96 -2.12 11.27
CA VAL A 76 9.06 -2.81 11.96
C VAL A 76 10.23 -1.82 12.10
N GLY A 77 10.33 -1.20 13.28
CA GLY A 77 11.24 -0.10 13.52
C GLY A 77 10.84 1.12 12.69
N ALA A 78 11.73 1.56 11.79
CA ALA A 78 11.48 2.66 10.86
C ALA A 78 11.04 2.20 9.45
N ASN A 79 10.95 0.88 9.22
CA ASN A 79 10.59 0.34 7.90
C ASN A 79 9.13 -0.11 7.89
N MET A 80 8.45 0.20 6.79
CA MET A 80 7.15 -0.40 6.47
C MET A 80 7.39 -1.79 5.88
N THR A 81 6.61 -2.77 6.33
CA THR A 81 6.58 -4.14 5.81
C THR A 81 5.12 -4.61 5.78
N PHE A 82 4.89 -5.88 5.44
CA PHE A 82 3.54 -6.44 5.37
C PHE A 82 3.36 -7.67 6.26
N LYS A 83 2.23 -7.75 6.95
CA LYS A 83 1.78 -8.93 7.69
C LYS A 83 0.67 -9.63 6.93
N VAL A 84 0.79 -10.95 6.84
CA VAL A 84 -0.10 -11.81 6.07
C VAL A 84 -1.44 -12.00 6.81
N LEU A 85 -2.56 -11.70 6.15
CA LEU A 85 -3.92 -11.77 6.71
C LEU A 85 -4.60 -13.13 6.50
N GLU A 86 -4.22 -13.83 5.45
CA GLU A 86 -4.69 -15.17 5.07
C GLU A 86 -3.57 -15.95 4.36
N ASP A 87 -3.69 -17.27 4.23
CA ASP A 87 -2.67 -18.07 3.54
C ASP A 87 -2.54 -17.62 2.07
N ILE A 88 -1.31 -17.32 1.63
CA ILE A 88 -1.00 -16.89 0.26
C ILE A 88 -0.20 -18.01 -0.40
N LYS A 89 -0.60 -18.45 -1.59
CA LYS A 89 0.16 -19.47 -2.33
C LYS A 89 1.27 -18.83 -3.15
N LYS A 90 2.27 -19.64 -3.48
CA LYS A 90 3.25 -19.29 -4.51
C LYS A 90 2.52 -18.82 -5.79
N ASP A 91 3.06 -17.78 -6.40
CA ASP A 91 2.62 -17.13 -7.63
C ASP A 91 1.30 -16.32 -7.49
N GLU A 92 0.67 -16.29 -6.30
CA GLU A 92 -0.41 -15.34 -6.02
C GLU A 92 0.15 -13.93 -5.82
N GLU A 93 -0.60 -12.93 -6.29
CA GLU A 93 -0.27 -11.53 -6.08
C GLU A 93 -0.54 -11.11 -4.63
N ILE A 94 0.34 -10.25 -4.13
CA ILE A 94 0.24 -9.65 -2.81
C ILE A 94 -0.46 -8.30 -2.95
N PHE A 95 -1.58 -8.14 -2.25
CA PHE A 95 -2.39 -6.93 -2.26
C PHE A 95 -2.49 -6.35 -0.85
N THR A 96 -2.45 -5.03 -0.76
CA THR A 96 -2.69 -4.29 0.48
C THR A 96 -3.88 -3.35 0.36
N HIS A 97 -4.32 -2.77 1.47
CA HIS A 97 -5.37 -1.76 1.47
C HIS A 97 -4.74 -0.36 1.64
N TYR A 98 -4.87 0.51 0.64
CA TYR A 98 -4.23 1.83 0.67
C TYR A 98 -4.92 2.82 1.62
N GLY A 99 -6.19 2.57 1.96
CA GLY A 99 -7.02 3.45 2.77
C GLY A 99 -8.45 3.48 2.25
N GLU A 100 -9.41 3.87 3.08
CA GLU A 100 -10.85 3.85 2.73
C GLU A 100 -11.23 4.87 1.66
N HIS A 101 -10.41 5.91 1.47
CA HIS A 101 -10.71 7.04 0.59
C HIS A 101 -9.56 7.33 -0.39
N TYR A 102 -8.77 6.30 -0.74
CA TYR A 102 -7.62 6.48 -1.62
C TYR A 102 -8.09 6.78 -3.06
N PHE A 103 -9.04 5.98 -3.56
CA PHE A 103 -9.62 6.13 -4.89
C PHE A 103 -10.94 6.90 -4.81
N GLU A 104 -10.87 8.17 -4.41
CA GLU A 104 -12.03 9.01 -4.06
C GLU A 104 -12.76 8.56 -2.77
N LYS A 105 -13.87 9.22 -2.44
CA LYS A 105 -14.66 8.91 -1.25
C LYS A 105 -15.15 7.45 -1.32
N ASP A 106 -14.99 6.74 -0.21
CA ASP A 106 -15.37 5.33 -0.07
C ASP A 106 -14.80 4.41 -1.18
N ASN A 107 -13.62 4.76 -1.72
CA ASN A 107 -12.97 4.08 -2.85
C ASN A 107 -13.89 3.93 -4.09
N ALA A 108 -14.78 4.90 -4.33
CA ALA A 108 -15.76 4.86 -5.43
C ALA A 108 -15.14 4.76 -6.84
N ALA A 109 -13.90 5.21 -7.02
CA ALA A 109 -13.17 5.11 -8.28
C ALA A 109 -12.14 3.95 -8.30
N CYS A 110 -12.22 3.01 -7.36
CA CYS A 110 -11.33 1.86 -7.29
C CYS A 110 -11.57 0.89 -8.45
N LEU A 111 -10.47 0.43 -9.06
CA LEU A 111 -10.45 -0.51 -10.18
C LEU A 111 -9.80 -1.86 -9.81
N CYS A 112 -9.78 -2.21 -8.52
CA CYS A 112 -9.26 -3.51 -8.09
C CYS A 112 -10.20 -4.65 -8.50
N ALA A 113 -9.66 -5.86 -8.58
CA ALA A 113 -10.41 -7.04 -9.00
C ALA A 113 -11.62 -7.34 -8.11
N THR A 114 -11.58 -6.97 -6.82
CA THR A 114 -12.73 -7.09 -5.92
C THR A 114 -13.87 -6.12 -6.25
N CYS A 115 -13.56 -4.91 -6.74
CA CYS A 115 -14.57 -3.91 -7.09
C CYS A 115 -15.16 -4.11 -8.50
N GLU A 116 -14.43 -4.76 -9.41
CA GLU A 116 -14.90 -5.04 -10.78
C GLU A 116 -15.79 -6.31 -10.89
N GLN A 117 -15.95 -7.06 -9.81
CA GLN A 117 -16.83 -8.24 -9.72
C GLN A 117 -18.30 -7.87 -9.51
#